data_AF-A0ABD3F208-F1
#
_entry.id   AF-A0ABD3F208-F1
#
_cell.length_a   1.000
_cell.length_b   1.000
_cell.length_c   1.000
_cell.angle_alpha   90.00
_cell.angle_beta   90.00
_cell.angle_gamma   90.00
#
_symmetry.space_group_name_H-M   'P 1'
#
loop_
_entity.id
_entity.type
_entity.pdbx_description
1 polymer ?
#
loop_
_entity_poly.entity_id
_entity_poly.type
_entity_poly.pdbx_seq_one_letter_code
_entity_poly.pdbx_strand_id
1 'polypeptide(L)'
;MLRIVVVARRHLRVRPLQVAPVPSHFASALAHASSACKDPHRRYSSSEPTPYQAPSVIRPKVALVWQKTVNPALRTYLELNNNLLIPIKFIVPINDGNWPEETWGYPLGKHVKSLRQCWSKGKLPDFAVQDLLEMDFVFDVSQYKWDHMTMPALLRYSELHGHSDVPQRFRIKPGDNKWPEKLWGFHLGTQVLNIRIRGDFKAQVAKDREKLARIEFCFESSFADREWKTRVLPSLVVYPQKFGNCDVPERFEVPDCPPWPKAAAELRLGPVVDRMRRQKGYAEQCARDADVLEKLGFVWDHYWANWNDRVFPALETFKLVKGYNKIPQSFVVPCTPLWPERAHGLRIGNIMNSIRCHCDYFDQIARRADRLAALGFEFPIAQKRWDQRVEPLLAMFGELHGHRNVPIDFVVPSEAPWKERDWSIQLGKLKRKEK
;
A
#
# COMPACT_ATOMS: atom_id res chain seq x y z
N MET A 1 -49.76 -19.40 -20.80
CA MET A 1 -49.72 -18.37 -21.86
C MET A 1 -49.59 -17.00 -21.19
N LEU A 2 -48.63 -16.17 -21.63
CA LEU A 2 -48.47 -14.70 -21.47
C LEU A 2 -46.96 -14.40 -21.60
N ARG A 3 -46.41 -14.37 -22.82
CA ARG A 3 -46.13 -13.21 -23.71
C ARG A 3 -45.19 -12.15 -23.09
N ILE A 4 -43.91 -12.32 -23.44
CA ILE A 4 -42.82 -11.35 -23.30
C ILE A 4 -43.00 -10.27 -24.37
N VAL A 5 -43.01 -8.99 -23.97
CA VAL A 5 -42.95 -7.84 -24.89
C VAL A 5 -41.58 -7.17 -24.74
N VAL A 6 -40.77 -7.27 -25.81
CA VAL A 6 -39.50 -6.57 -25.98
C VAL A 6 -39.79 -5.19 -26.59
N VAL A 7 -39.36 -4.11 -25.93
CA VAL A 7 -39.40 -2.76 -26.50
C VAL A 7 -37.96 -2.28 -26.78
N ALA A 8 -37.72 -1.96 -28.05
CA ALA A 8 -36.44 -1.54 -28.60
C ALA A 8 -36.00 -0.14 -28.13
N ARG A 9 -34.74 0.00 -27.73
CA ARG A 9 -34.09 1.29 -27.45
C ARG A 9 -33.67 1.96 -28.77
N ARG A 10 -34.20 3.14 -29.06
CA ARG A 10 -33.70 4.04 -30.11
C ARG A 10 -32.46 4.78 -29.59
N HIS A 11 -31.33 4.57 -30.24
CA HIS A 11 -30.10 5.34 -30.03
C HIS A 11 -30.13 6.60 -30.92
N LEU A 12 -30.09 7.78 -30.31
CA LEU A 12 -29.75 9.02 -31.01
C LEU A 12 -28.21 9.14 -31.05
N ARG A 13 -27.65 9.08 -32.26
CA ARG A 13 -26.24 9.37 -32.56
C ARG A 13 -26.03 10.88 -32.59
N VAL A 14 -25.13 11.40 -31.75
CA VAL A 14 -24.56 12.75 -31.90
C VAL A 14 -23.11 12.58 -32.37
N ARG A 15 -22.76 13.27 -33.47
CA ARG A 15 -21.47 13.21 -34.16
C ARG A 15 -20.33 13.80 -33.31
N PRO A 16 -19.10 13.26 -33.38
CA PRO A 16 -17.91 13.89 -32.81
C PRO A 16 -17.36 14.97 -33.76
N LEU A 17 -17.06 16.16 -33.22
CA LEU A 17 -16.25 17.17 -33.89
C LEU A 17 -14.77 16.77 -33.80
N GLN A 18 -14.16 16.60 -34.96
CA GLN A 18 -12.74 16.32 -35.14
C GLN A 18 -11.91 17.55 -34.77
N VAL A 19 -10.87 17.35 -33.96
CA VAL A 19 -9.74 18.29 -33.83
C VAL A 19 -8.55 17.68 -34.55
N ALA A 20 -8.11 18.37 -35.61
CA ALA A 20 -6.99 17.98 -36.47
C ALA A 20 -5.63 18.20 -35.78
N PRO A 21 -4.55 17.54 -36.24
CA PRO A 21 -3.32 17.35 -35.48
C PRO A 21 -2.30 18.49 -35.64
N VAL A 22 -1.42 18.59 -34.64
CA VAL A 22 -0.24 19.46 -34.59
C VAL A 22 0.83 18.94 -35.56
N PRO A 23 1.42 19.76 -36.44
CA PRO A 23 2.64 19.38 -37.14
C PRO A 23 3.88 19.93 -36.43
N SER A 24 4.75 18.99 -36.04
CA SER A 24 6.17 19.21 -35.81
C SER A 24 6.94 19.10 -37.13
N HIS A 25 7.78 20.06 -37.52
CA HIS A 25 8.99 19.78 -38.31
C HIS A 25 10.07 20.87 -38.17
N PHE A 26 11.31 20.36 -38.17
CA PHE A 26 12.61 21.02 -38.07
C PHE A 26 13.04 21.74 -39.38
N ALA A 27 13.81 22.81 -39.19
CA ALA A 27 15.02 23.27 -39.91
C ALA A 27 15.19 23.15 -41.44
N SER A 28 15.51 24.30 -42.07
CA SER A 28 16.83 24.63 -42.69
C SER A 28 16.80 25.23 -44.11
N ALA A 29 17.55 26.34 -44.29
CA ALA A 29 18.30 26.81 -45.47
C ALA A 29 17.50 27.25 -46.74
N LEU A 30 17.89 28.23 -47.58
CA LEU A 30 19.10 29.06 -47.75
C LEU A 30 18.78 30.25 -48.71
N ALA A 31 19.50 31.37 -48.52
CA ALA A 31 20.01 32.38 -49.46
C ALA A 31 19.24 32.83 -50.73
N HIS A 32 19.14 34.16 -50.90
CA HIS A 32 19.99 34.88 -51.86
C HIS A 32 20.15 36.37 -51.52
N ALA A 33 21.30 36.90 -51.94
CA ALA A 33 21.94 38.15 -51.56
C ALA A 33 21.77 39.26 -52.60
N SER A 34 22.02 40.52 -52.19
CA SER A 34 22.99 41.47 -52.78
C SER A 34 22.86 42.82 -52.04
N SER A 35 23.88 43.28 -51.27
CA SER A 35 24.94 44.25 -51.68
C SER A 35 24.39 45.70 -51.83
N ALA A 36 24.94 46.79 -51.29
CA ALA A 36 26.16 47.11 -50.55
C ALA A 36 26.00 48.49 -49.87
N CYS A 37 26.93 48.78 -48.96
CA CYS A 37 27.63 50.06 -48.70
C CYS A 37 27.72 50.39 -47.22
N LYS A 38 28.97 50.36 -46.74
CA LYS A 38 29.40 50.82 -45.42
C LYS A 38 29.52 52.33 -45.46
N ASP A 39 28.99 53.00 -44.43
CA ASP A 39 29.45 54.34 -44.05
C ASP A 39 29.38 54.47 -42.52
N PRO A 40 30.49 54.71 -41.80
CA PRO A 40 30.48 54.92 -40.36
C PRO A 40 30.40 56.41 -40.07
N HIS A 41 29.34 56.85 -39.40
CA HIS A 41 29.30 57.95 -38.40
C HIS A 41 27.91 58.60 -38.37
N ARG A 42 27.09 58.22 -37.38
CA ARG A 42 26.37 59.20 -36.54
C ARG A 42 25.74 58.50 -35.34
N ARG A 43 26.29 58.77 -34.16
CA ARG A 43 25.60 58.55 -32.88
C ARG A 43 24.40 59.49 -32.85
N TYR A 44 23.20 58.96 -33.01
CA TYR A 44 22.00 59.56 -32.44
C TYR A 44 21.64 58.75 -31.20
N SER A 45 21.97 59.32 -30.04
CA SER A 45 21.53 58.84 -28.73
C SER A 45 20.04 59.16 -28.60
N SER A 46 19.19 58.24 -29.04
CA SER A 46 17.77 58.20 -28.71
C SER A 46 17.63 57.51 -27.37
N SER A 47 17.53 58.29 -26.30
CA SER A 47 17.21 57.82 -24.95
C SER A 47 15.71 57.57 -24.84
N GLU A 48 15.20 56.56 -25.54
CA GLU A 48 13.94 55.94 -25.14
C GLU A 48 14.28 54.92 -24.05
N PRO A 49 13.66 54.99 -22.85
CA PRO A 49 13.88 53.96 -21.84
C PRO A 49 13.40 52.63 -22.42
N THR A 50 14.29 51.65 -22.47
CA THR A 50 13.96 50.29 -22.90
C THR A 50 12.74 49.78 -22.11
N PRO A 51 11.73 49.17 -22.77
CA PRO A 51 10.58 48.62 -22.08
C PRO A 51 11.05 47.66 -21.00
N TYR A 52 10.52 47.81 -19.79
CA TYR A 52 10.93 46.95 -18.68
C TYR A 52 10.49 45.51 -18.96
N GLN A 53 11.46 44.59 -19.04
CA GLN A 53 11.19 43.17 -19.25
C GLN A 53 11.41 42.39 -17.94
N ALA A 54 10.46 41.53 -17.60
CA ALA A 54 10.57 40.63 -16.45
C ALA A 54 11.85 39.78 -16.56
N PRO A 55 12.63 39.63 -15.49
CA PRO A 55 13.82 38.79 -15.55
C PRO A 55 13.44 37.31 -15.65
N SER A 56 14.11 36.57 -16.52
CA SER A 56 13.93 35.11 -16.66
C SER A 56 14.40 34.30 -15.45
N VAL A 57 15.16 34.94 -14.54
CA VAL A 57 15.72 34.36 -13.32
C VAL A 57 15.20 35.11 -12.09
N ILE A 58 14.95 34.37 -11.02
CA ILE A 58 14.44 34.87 -9.75
C ILE A 58 15.46 35.80 -9.09
N ARG A 59 15.05 37.03 -8.79
CA ARG A 59 15.85 38.02 -8.07
C ARG A 59 15.11 38.50 -6.81
N PRO A 60 15.14 37.73 -5.70
CA PRO A 60 14.26 37.93 -4.54
C PRO A 60 14.63 39.12 -3.65
N LYS A 61 15.80 39.73 -3.87
CA LYS A 61 16.31 40.88 -3.07
C LYS A 61 16.26 42.21 -3.82
N VAL A 62 15.77 42.23 -5.05
CA VAL A 62 15.80 43.43 -5.90
C VAL A 62 14.45 44.14 -5.82
N ALA A 63 14.41 45.32 -5.18
CA ALA A 63 13.19 46.11 -4.99
C ALA A 63 12.49 46.46 -6.31
N LEU A 64 13.25 46.74 -7.37
CA LEU A 64 12.68 47.02 -8.70
C LEU A 64 11.91 45.82 -9.27
N VAL A 65 12.44 44.61 -9.12
CA VAL A 65 11.79 43.37 -9.58
C VAL A 65 10.56 43.07 -8.73
N TRP A 66 10.62 43.38 -7.44
CA TRP A 66 9.47 43.27 -6.55
C TRP A 66 8.31 44.17 -7.00
N GLN A 67 8.58 45.47 -7.15
CA GLN A 67 7.57 46.46 -7.49
C GLN A 67 7.00 46.29 -8.90
N LYS A 68 7.84 46.00 -9.90
CA LYS A 68 7.40 45.94 -11.30
C LYS A 68 6.92 44.57 -11.76
N THR A 69 7.34 43.48 -11.12
CA THR A 69 7.02 42.12 -11.58
C THR A 69 6.33 41.29 -10.51
N VAL A 70 6.91 41.16 -9.31
CA VAL A 70 6.44 40.17 -8.34
C VAL A 70 5.13 40.60 -7.68
N ASN A 71 5.04 41.81 -7.14
CA ASN A 71 3.85 42.30 -6.45
C ASN A 71 2.64 42.37 -7.40
N PRO A 72 2.73 42.96 -8.61
CA PRO A 72 1.62 42.96 -9.57
C PRO A 72 1.17 41.53 -9.93
N ALA A 73 2.11 40.62 -10.18
CA ALA A 73 1.78 39.22 -10.48
C ALA A 73 1.11 38.49 -9.30
N LEU A 74 1.49 38.78 -8.05
CA LEU A 74 0.84 38.21 -6.87
C LEU A 74 -0.59 38.74 -6.72
N ARG A 75 -0.82 40.03 -6.92
CA ARG A 75 -2.16 40.65 -6.86
C ARG A 75 -3.07 40.08 -7.95
N THR A 76 -2.59 40.02 -9.19
CA THR A 76 -3.34 39.38 -10.29
C THR A 76 -3.65 37.92 -10.00
N TYR A 77 -2.69 37.14 -9.50
CA TYR A 77 -2.97 35.74 -9.12
C TYR A 77 -4.04 35.65 -8.02
N LEU A 78 -3.97 36.52 -7.02
CA LEU A 78 -4.95 36.57 -5.94
C LEU A 78 -6.35 36.90 -6.47
N GLU A 79 -6.48 37.86 -7.38
CA GLU A 79 -7.76 38.21 -8.01
C GLU A 79 -8.35 37.06 -8.82
N LEU A 80 -7.52 36.34 -9.59
CA LEU A 80 -7.97 35.24 -10.44
C LEU A 80 -8.30 33.95 -9.67
N ASN A 81 -7.53 33.65 -8.61
CA ASN A 81 -7.58 32.35 -7.92
C ASN A 81 -8.16 32.44 -6.51
N ASN A 82 -8.37 33.64 -5.98
CA ASN A 82 -8.86 33.91 -4.62
C ASN A 82 -8.03 33.21 -3.51
N ASN A 83 -6.75 32.94 -3.80
CA ASN A 83 -5.74 32.43 -2.84
C ASN A 83 -4.32 32.62 -3.39
N LEU A 84 -3.31 32.56 -2.52
CA LEU A 84 -1.89 32.68 -2.88
C LEU A 84 -1.13 31.33 -2.81
N LEU A 85 -1.83 30.21 -3.04
CA LEU A 85 -1.23 28.88 -3.11
C LEU A 85 -0.65 28.58 -4.50
N ILE A 86 0.34 29.38 -4.90
CA ILE A 86 0.93 29.30 -6.23
C ILE A 86 1.77 28.01 -6.40
N PRO A 87 1.49 27.17 -7.43
CA PRO A 87 2.30 25.99 -7.73
C PRO A 87 3.76 26.36 -8.05
N ILE A 88 4.73 25.57 -7.58
CA ILE A 88 6.16 25.88 -7.79
C ILE A 88 6.54 26.02 -9.28
N LYS A 89 5.85 25.29 -10.16
CA LYS A 89 6.08 25.32 -11.61
C LYS A 89 5.34 26.44 -12.33
N PHE A 90 4.54 27.24 -11.64
CA PHE A 90 3.77 28.31 -12.24
C PHE A 90 4.70 29.40 -12.79
N ILE A 91 4.48 29.73 -14.07
CA ILE A 91 5.12 30.80 -14.81
C ILE A 91 3.98 31.68 -15.29
N VAL A 92 4.13 33.00 -15.17
CA VAL A 92 3.11 33.94 -15.63
C VAL A 92 2.90 33.76 -17.15
N PRO A 93 1.65 33.55 -17.62
CA PRO A 93 1.36 33.42 -19.05
C PRO A 93 1.90 34.61 -19.86
N ILE A 94 2.35 34.34 -21.07
CA ILE A 94 2.85 35.36 -22.01
C ILE A 94 1.69 35.74 -22.93
N ASN A 95 1.53 37.04 -23.23
CA ASN A 95 0.46 37.57 -24.09
C ASN A 95 -0.96 37.32 -23.55
N ASP A 96 -1.11 37.22 -22.23
CA ASP A 96 -2.41 37.10 -21.57
C ASP A 96 -2.78 38.46 -20.98
N GLY A 97 -3.85 39.06 -21.51
CA GLY A 97 -4.31 40.40 -21.11
C GLY A 97 -4.81 40.49 -19.66
N ASN A 98 -5.01 39.36 -18.98
CA ASN A 98 -5.30 39.37 -17.54
C ASN A 98 -4.06 39.69 -16.69
N TRP A 99 -2.85 39.58 -17.27
CA TRP A 99 -1.58 39.77 -16.58
C TRP A 99 -0.88 41.03 -17.10
N PRO A 100 -0.29 41.87 -16.21
CA PRO A 100 0.50 43.01 -16.66
C PRO A 100 1.70 42.56 -17.52
N GLU A 101 2.01 43.30 -18.59
CA GLU A 101 3.05 42.92 -19.55
C GLU A 101 4.43 42.75 -18.88
N GLU A 102 4.69 43.55 -17.84
CA GLU A 102 5.91 43.54 -17.03
C GLU A 102 6.06 42.27 -16.16
N THR A 103 5.05 41.39 -16.15
CA THR A 103 5.02 40.15 -15.40
C THR A 103 5.18 38.90 -16.27
N TRP A 104 4.98 39.02 -17.58
CA TRP A 104 4.92 37.89 -18.49
C TRP A 104 6.19 37.03 -18.49
N GLY A 105 6.01 35.71 -18.50
CA GLY A 105 7.10 34.75 -18.51
C GLY A 105 7.88 34.63 -17.18
N TYR A 106 7.48 35.36 -16.15
CA TYR A 106 8.18 35.33 -14.87
C TYR A 106 7.92 34.02 -14.10
N PRO A 107 8.95 33.34 -13.56
CA PRO A 107 8.78 32.12 -12.77
C PRO A 107 8.28 32.40 -11.33
N LEU A 108 7.06 32.94 -11.23
CA LEU A 108 6.43 33.36 -9.97
C LEU A 108 6.36 32.24 -8.93
N GLY A 109 6.05 31.01 -9.34
CA GLY A 109 5.96 29.87 -8.42
C GLY A 109 7.28 29.53 -7.71
N LYS A 110 8.40 29.65 -8.43
CA LYS A 110 9.73 29.46 -7.85
C LYS A 110 10.09 30.65 -6.95
N HIS A 111 9.69 31.86 -7.32
CA HIS A 111 9.91 33.05 -6.49
C HIS A 111 9.16 32.96 -5.15
N VAL A 112 7.89 32.57 -5.17
CA VAL A 112 7.07 32.34 -3.97
C VAL A 112 7.69 31.29 -3.05
N LYS A 113 8.23 30.21 -3.61
CA LYS A 113 9.01 29.23 -2.83
C LYS A 113 10.22 29.89 -2.14
N SER A 114 10.94 30.77 -2.85
CA SER A 114 12.06 31.52 -2.28
C SER A 114 11.61 32.49 -1.17
N LEU A 115 10.47 33.17 -1.32
CA LEU A 115 9.92 34.06 -0.28
C LEU A 115 9.65 33.31 1.01
N ARG A 116 8.99 32.14 0.93
CA ARG A 116 8.72 31.29 2.11
C ARG A 116 10.00 30.82 2.79
N GLN A 117 11.04 30.51 2.02
CA GLN A 117 12.36 30.15 2.56
C GLN A 117 13.11 31.33 3.19
N CYS A 118 12.94 32.53 2.65
CA CYS A 118 13.51 33.75 3.23
C CYS A 118 12.80 34.10 4.54
N TRP A 119 11.47 33.99 4.58
CA TRP A 119 10.66 34.18 5.79
C TRP A 119 11.09 33.24 6.92
N SER A 120 11.21 31.93 6.65
CA SER A 120 11.61 30.95 7.67
C SER A 120 13.01 31.18 8.24
N LYS A 121 13.85 31.98 7.56
CA LYS A 121 15.21 32.32 7.98
C LYS A 121 15.32 33.74 8.54
N GLY A 122 14.22 34.48 8.64
CA GLY A 122 14.22 35.90 9.04
C GLY A 122 14.98 36.81 8.07
N LYS A 123 15.03 36.46 6.78
CA LYS A 123 15.80 37.17 5.73
C LYS A 123 14.90 37.75 4.62
N LEU A 124 13.64 38.02 4.95
CA LEU A 124 12.71 38.63 3.99
C LEU A 124 13.02 40.13 3.87
N PRO A 125 13.11 40.71 2.66
CA PRO A 125 13.36 42.15 2.51
C PRO A 125 12.19 42.98 3.04
N ASP A 126 12.49 44.08 3.75
CA ASP A 126 11.47 44.94 4.39
C ASP A 126 10.43 45.47 3.41
N PHE A 127 10.86 45.84 2.19
CA PHE A 127 9.97 46.33 1.13
C PHE A 127 8.93 45.30 0.68
N ALA A 128 9.17 44.00 0.91
CA ALA A 128 8.26 42.93 0.52
C ALA A 128 7.36 42.50 1.68
N VAL A 129 7.79 42.69 2.93
CA VAL A 129 7.06 42.25 4.13
C VAL A 129 5.70 42.91 4.20
N GLN A 130 5.64 44.24 4.09
CA GLN A 130 4.39 44.99 4.23
C GLN A 130 3.36 44.58 3.19
N ASP A 131 3.77 44.51 1.92
CA ASP A 131 2.92 44.08 0.81
C ASP A 131 2.39 42.65 1.00
N LEU A 132 3.23 41.72 1.45
CA LEU A 132 2.83 40.33 1.68
C LEU A 132 1.85 40.19 2.85
N LEU A 133 1.99 41.01 3.90
CA LEU A 133 1.05 41.05 5.00
C LEU A 133 -0.29 41.65 4.57
N GLU A 134 -0.28 42.71 3.75
CA GLU A 134 -1.49 43.31 3.18
C GLU A 134 -2.30 42.31 2.34
N MET A 135 -1.62 41.43 1.59
CA MET A 135 -2.24 40.41 0.75
C MET A 135 -2.64 39.12 1.50
N ASP A 136 -2.53 39.08 2.83
CA ASP A 136 -2.73 37.89 3.67
C ASP A 136 -1.93 36.66 3.13
N PHE A 137 -0.66 36.90 2.80
CA PHE A 137 0.15 35.90 2.12
C PHE A 137 0.39 34.66 3.00
N VAL A 138 0.14 33.49 2.42
CA VAL A 138 0.33 32.20 3.09
C VAL A 138 1.82 31.84 3.16
N PHE A 139 2.46 32.19 4.27
CA PHE A 139 3.84 31.82 4.58
C PHE A 139 3.99 30.34 4.95
N ASP A 140 3.12 29.83 5.83
CA ASP A 140 3.07 28.42 6.21
C ASP A 140 1.93 27.70 5.49
N VAL A 141 2.29 27.02 4.39
CA VAL A 141 1.35 26.23 3.59
C VAL A 141 0.79 25.04 4.36
N SER A 142 1.58 24.47 5.28
CA SER A 142 1.12 23.33 6.10
C SER A 142 0.08 23.80 7.10
N GLN A 143 0.33 24.91 7.79
CA GLN A 143 -0.66 25.51 8.70
C GLN A 143 -1.95 25.88 7.94
N TYR A 144 -1.83 26.55 6.79
CA TYR A 144 -3.00 26.91 5.99
C TYR A 144 -3.81 25.69 5.54
N LYS A 145 -3.15 24.65 5.01
CA LYS A 145 -3.84 23.41 4.60
C LYS A 145 -4.52 22.75 5.79
N TRP A 146 -3.91 22.77 6.96
CA TRP A 146 -4.49 22.22 8.17
C TRP A 146 -5.77 22.96 8.56
N ASP A 147 -5.69 24.29 8.69
CA ASP A 147 -6.78 25.14 9.19
C ASP A 147 -7.94 25.25 8.21
N HIS A 148 -7.66 25.31 6.90
CA HIS A 148 -8.68 25.58 5.89
C HIS A 148 -9.19 24.33 5.17
N MET A 149 -8.42 23.23 5.17
CA MET A 149 -8.74 22.00 4.44
C MET A 149 -8.90 20.80 5.38
N THR A 150 -7.81 20.35 6.02
CA THR A 150 -7.76 19.07 6.73
C THR A 150 -8.67 19.04 7.95
N MET A 151 -8.56 20.01 8.86
CA MET A 151 -9.35 20.03 10.09
C MET A 151 -10.83 20.25 9.83
N PRO A 152 -11.26 21.24 9.02
CA PRO A 152 -12.67 21.38 8.68
C PRO A 152 -13.25 20.13 8.02
N ALA A 153 -12.47 19.47 7.16
CA ALA A 153 -12.91 18.23 6.52
C ALA A 153 -13.06 17.07 7.53
N LEU A 154 -12.15 16.94 8.50
CA LEU A 154 -12.24 15.95 9.56
C LEU A 154 -13.44 16.17 10.50
N LEU A 155 -13.64 17.41 10.95
CA LEU A 155 -14.79 17.78 11.77
C LEU A 155 -16.09 17.45 11.04
N ARG A 156 -16.20 17.89 9.79
CA ARG A 156 -17.40 17.64 8.98
C ARG A 156 -17.63 16.15 8.71
N TYR A 157 -16.58 15.39 8.46
CA TYR A 157 -16.68 13.94 8.33
C TYR A 157 -17.25 13.31 9.61
N SER A 158 -16.71 13.69 10.77
CA SER A 158 -17.15 13.18 12.06
C SER A 158 -18.61 13.52 12.35
N GLU A 159 -19.07 14.73 12.01
CA GLU A 159 -20.48 15.12 12.13
C GLU A 159 -21.40 14.26 11.24
N LEU A 160 -20.98 13.98 10.00
CA LEU A 160 -21.79 13.25 9.04
C LEU A 160 -21.84 11.73 9.30
N HIS A 161 -20.78 11.17 9.89
CA HIS A 161 -20.61 9.73 10.05
C HIS A 161 -20.63 9.25 11.51
N GLY A 162 -20.58 10.16 12.48
CA GLY A 162 -20.50 9.84 13.92
C GLY A 162 -19.14 9.28 14.36
N HIS A 163 -18.14 9.30 13.50
CA HIS A 163 -16.78 8.83 13.78
C HIS A 163 -15.75 9.50 12.85
N SER A 164 -14.49 9.51 13.25
CA SER A 164 -13.37 10.08 12.48
C SER A 164 -12.60 9.06 11.62
N ASP A 165 -13.10 7.83 11.51
CA ASP A 165 -12.52 6.78 10.67
C ASP A 165 -12.81 6.98 9.18
N VAL A 166 -11.95 7.76 8.54
CA VAL A 166 -12.03 8.05 7.10
C VAL A 166 -11.42 6.90 6.27
N PRO A 167 -12.16 6.28 5.32
CA PRO A 167 -11.61 5.29 4.39
C PRO A 167 -10.47 5.86 3.55
N GLN A 168 -9.43 5.07 3.27
CA GLN A 168 -8.24 5.51 2.52
C GLN A 168 -8.56 6.19 1.18
N ARG A 169 -9.56 5.67 0.45
CA ARG A 169 -9.96 6.16 -0.87
C ARG A 169 -11.08 7.21 -0.81
N PHE A 170 -11.45 7.66 0.38
CA PHE A 170 -12.50 8.66 0.54
C PHE A 170 -12.08 9.99 -0.10
N ARG A 171 -12.94 10.48 -0.98
CA ARG A 171 -12.79 11.74 -1.70
C ARG A 171 -14.11 12.48 -1.65
N ILE A 172 -14.06 13.75 -1.30
CA ILE A 172 -15.23 14.63 -1.31
C ILE A 172 -15.63 14.86 -2.77
N LYS A 173 -16.89 14.57 -3.12
CA LYS A 173 -17.36 14.72 -4.51
C LYS A 173 -17.60 16.20 -4.83
N PRO A 174 -17.24 16.66 -6.04
CA PRO A 174 -17.67 17.97 -6.52
C PRO A 174 -19.20 18.09 -6.53
N GLY A 175 -19.72 19.24 -6.08
CA GLY A 175 -21.16 19.49 -6.02
C GLY A 175 -21.88 18.90 -4.80
N ASP A 176 -21.17 18.25 -3.86
CA ASP A 176 -21.81 17.70 -2.66
C ASP A 176 -22.12 18.82 -1.66
N ASN A 177 -23.40 19.19 -1.57
CA ASN A 177 -23.90 20.27 -0.70
C ASN A 177 -23.71 19.98 0.80
N LYS A 178 -23.37 18.75 1.19
CA LYS A 178 -23.02 18.42 2.57
C LYS A 178 -21.64 18.93 2.96
N TRP A 179 -20.82 19.31 1.97
CA TRP A 179 -19.45 19.77 2.14
C TRP A 179 -19.29 21.21 1.62
N PRO A 180 -18.48 22.05 2.30
CA PRO A 180 -18.05 23.32 1.76
C PRO A 180 -17.41 23.18 0.37
N GLU A 181 -17.74 24.08 -0.55
CA GLU A 181 -17.26 24.06 -1.93
C GLU A 181 -15.73 23.96 -2.04
N LYS A 182 -15.02 24.70 -1.17
CA LYS A 182 -13.55 24.66 -1.10
C LYS A 182 -12.95 23.27 -0.83
N LEU A 183 -13.71 22.35 -0.25
CA LEU A 183 -13.27 20.98 0.07
C LEU A 183 -13.62 19.99 -1.04
N TRP A 184 -14.36 20.40 -2.06
CA TRP A 184 -14.73 19.52 -3.16
C TRP A 184 -13.51 18.99 -3.89
N GLY A 185 -13.52 17.68 -4.16
CA GLY A 185 -12.41 16.97 -4.77
C GLY A 185 -11.26 16.63 -3.82
N PHE A 186 -11.28 17.10 -2.56
CA PHE A 186 -10.22 16.84 -1.59
C PHE A 186 -10.18 15.35 -1.17
N HIS A 187 -8.98 14.79 -1.18
CA HIS A 187 -8.73 13.37 -0.88
C HIS A 187 -8.47 13.19 0.62
N LEU A 188 -9.51 13.45 1.43
CA LEU A 188 -9.41 13.39 2.89
C LEU A 188 -8.90 12.03 3.38
N GLY A 189 -9.30 10.92 2.76
CA GLY A 189 -8.85 9.59 3.14
C GLY A 189 -7.33 9.38 3.00
N THR A 190 -6.76 9.87 1.91
CA THR A 190 -5.31 9.83 1.68
C THR A 190 -4.58 10.77 2.64
N GLN A 191 -5.18 11.93 2.94
CA GLN A 191 -4.60 12.89 3.87
C GLN A 191 -4.51 12.33 5.30
N VAL A 192 -5.58 11.69 5.77
CA VAL A 192 -5.64 11.03 7.08
C VAL A 192 -4.65 9.88 7.17
N LEU A 193 -4.52 9.08 6.11
CA LEU A 193 -3.50 8.03 6.03
C LEU A 193 -2.09 8.61 6.22
N ASN A 194 -1.77 9.70 5.53
CA ASN A 194 -0.44 10.31 5.63
C ASN A 194 -0.17 10.90 7.03
N ILE A 195 -1.18 11.50 7.67
CA ILE A 195 -1.07 11.96 9.07
C ILE A 195 -0.73 10.78 10.00
N ARG A 196 -1.42 9.65 9.84
CA ARG A 196 -1.25 8.46 10.67
C ARG A 196 0.08 7.73 10.43
N ILE A 197 0.47 7.51 9.17
CA ILE A 197 1.64 6.69 8.83
C ILE A 197 2.93 7.51 8.77
N ARG A 198 2.88 8.70 8.16
CA ARG A 198 4.08 9.51 7.89
C ARG A 198 4.31 10.59 8.93
N GLY A 199 3.33 10.84 9.80
CA GLY A 199 3.38 11.95 10.76
C GLY A 199 3.25 13.31 10.10
N ASP A 200 2.58 13.40 8.93
CA ASP A 200 2.29 14.68 8.29
C ASP A 200 1.53 15.60 9.28
N PHE A 201 1.78 16.90 9.23
CA PHE A 201 1.18 17.91 10.12
C PHE A 201 1.49 17.72 11.62
N LYS A 202 2.62 17.09 11.99
CA LYS A 202 3.00 16.84 13.39
C LYS A 202 2.85 18.04 14.32
N ALA A 203 3.28 19.24 13.90
CA ALA A 203 3.17 20.45 14.72
C ALA A 203 1.71 20.88 14.92
N GLN A 204 0.91 20.83 13.85
CA GLN A 204 -0.50 21.19 13.88
C GLN A 204 -1.34 20.19 14.69
N VAL A 205 -1.06 18.90 14.53
CA VAL A 205 -1.64 17.80 15.31
C VAL A 205 -1.40 18.02 16.81
N ALA A 206 -0.17 18.39 17.19
CA ALA A 206 0.16 18.67 18.58
C ALA A 206 -0.61 19.89 19.11
N LYS A 207 -0.73 20.95 18.29
CA LYS A 207 -1.44 22.19 18.64
C LYS A 207 -2.96 21.96 18.81
N ASP A 208 -3.58 21.19 17.92
CA ASP A 208 -5.03 20.93 17.91
C ASP A 208 -5.42 19.59 18.54
N ARG A 209 -4.58 19.05 19.43
CA ARG A 209 -4.79 17.73 20.07
C ARG A 209 -6.15 17.61 20.73
N GLU A 210 -6.65 18.66 21.37
CA GLU A 210 -7.97 18.66 22.02
C GLU A 210 -9.12 18.58 21.01
N LYS A 211 -9.03 19.29 19.88
CA LYS A 211 -10.05 19.20 18.82
C LYS A 211 -10.10 17.79 18.22
N LEU A 212 -8.93 17.19 18.04
CA LEU A 212 -8.79 15.82 17.56
C LEU A 212 -9.30 14.80 18.58
N ALA A 213 -9.07 15.02 19.87
CA ALA A 213 -9.61 14.17 20.94
C ALA A 213 -11.15 14.22 21.00
N ARG A 214 -11.77 15.39 20.77
CA ARG A 214 -13.25 15.53 20.76
C ARG A 214 -13.94 14.72 19.67
N ILE A 215 -13.27 14.50 18.53
CA ILE A 215 -13.78 13.65 17.45
C ILE A 215 -13.23 12.23 17.51
N GLU A 216 -12.63 11.86 18.66
CA GLU A 216 -11.98 10.58 18.90
C GLU A 216 -11.03 10.19 17.76
N PHE A 217 -10.27 11.17 17.25
CA PHE A 217 -9.35 10.95 16.14
C PHE A 217 -8.24 9.98 16.56
N CYS A 218 -8.32 8.78 16.01
CA CYS A 218 -7.36 7.72 16.30
C CYS A 218 -6.01 8.01 15.62
N PHE A 219 -4.99 8.26 16.45
CA PHE A 219 -3.59 8.43 16.06
C PHE A 219 -2.80 7.12 16.04
N GLU A 220 -3.21 6.13 16.85
CA GLU A 220 -2.60 4.81 16.86
C GLU A 220 -2.92 4.04 15.58
N SER A 221 -2.07 3.07 15.23
CA SER A 221 -2.09 2.37 13.94
C SER A 221 -3.40 1.58 13.72
N SER A 222 -4.37 2.31 13.17
CA SER A 222 -5.31 1.94 12.11
C SER A 222 -6.72 1.45 12.47
N PHE A 223 -7.62 1.65 11.50
CA PHE A 223 -8.82 0.83 11.29
C PHE A 223 -8.57 -0.67 11.51
N ALA A 224 -7.36 -1.18 11.22
CA ALA A 224 -6.99 -2.55 11.51
C ALA A 224 -6.88 -2.84 13.02
N ASP A 225 -6.42 -1.91 13.86
CA ASP A 225 -6.46 -2.09 15.33
C ASP A 225 -7.90 -2.13 15.84
N ARG A 226 -8.78 -1.25 15.33
CA ARG A 226 -10.20 -1.26 15.68
C ARG A 226 -10.89 -2.53 15.19
N GLU A 227 -10.72 -2.91 13.93
CA GLU A 227 -11.25 -4.15 13.37
C GLU A 227 -10.69 -5.38 14.09
N TRP A 228 -9.41 -5.36 14.45
CA TRP A 228 -8.76 -6.44 15.19
C TRP A 228 -9.44 -6.64 16.54
N LYS A 229 -9.56 -5.56 17.33
CA LYS A 229 -10.17 -5.60 18.67
C LYS A 229 -11.67 -5.89 18.64
N THR A 230 -12.40 -5.38 17.66
CA THR A 230 -13.87 -5.44 17.65
C THR A 230 -14.45 -6.57 16.81
N ARG A 231 -13.72 -7.05 15.79
CA ARG A 231 -14.23 -8.04 14.83
C ARG A 231 -13.35 -9.28 14.77
N VAL A 232 -12.06 -9.13 14.46
CA VAL A 232 -11.17 -10.27 14.13
C VAL A 232 -10.84 -11.11 15.35
N LEU A 233 -10.23 -10.53 16.38
CA LEU A 233 -9.79 -11.26 17.56
C LEU A 233 -10.99 -11.88 18.32
N PRO A 234 -12.10 -11.17 18.57
CA PRO A 234 -13.28 -11.79 19.19
C PRO A 234 -13.87 -12.95 18.35
N SER A 235 -13.85 -12.85 17.02
CA SER A 235 -14.28 -13.97 16.16
C SER A 235 -13.34 -15.16 16.25
N LEU A 236 -12.03 -14.93 16.35
CA LEU A 236 -11.03 -15.99 16.55
C LEU A 236 -11.14 -16.65 17.93
N VAL A 237 -11.66 -15.96 18.94
CA VAL A 237 -11.96 -16.55 20.25
C VAL A 237 -13.19 -17.48 20.17
N VAL A 238 -14.23 -17.07 19.44
CA VAL A 238 -15.47 -17.84 19.31
C VAL A 238 -15.30 -19.07 18.40
N TYR A 239 -14.51 -18.95 17.34
CA TYR A 239 -14.33 -20.01 16.35
C TYR A 239 -13.94 -21.38 16.93
N PRO A 240 -12.86 -21.51 17.75
CA PRO A 240 -12.48 -22.79 18.33
C PRO A 240 -13.50 -23.34 19.33
N GLN A 241 -14.29 -22.50 19.98
CA GLN A 241 -15.39 -22.95 20.85
C GLN A 241 -16.51 -23.64 20.06
N LYS A 242 -16.70 -23.27 18.79
CA LYS A 242 -17.71 -23.85 17.89
C LYS A 242 -17.22 -25.05 17.10
N PHE A 243 -15.98 -25.00 16.62
CA PHE A 243 -15.43 -26.00 15.69
C PHE A 243 -14.34 -26.89 16.29
N GLY A 244 -13.94 -26.66 17.54
CA GLY A 244 -12.95 -27.46 18.26
C GLY A 244 -11.49 -27.26 17.80
N ASN A 245 -11.25 -26.35 16.86
CA ASN A 245 -9.92 -25.97 16.38
C ASN A 245 -9.91 -24.52 15.89
N CYS A 246 -8.73 -23.93 15.72
CA CYS A 246 -8.56 -22.59 15.17
C CYS A 246 -8.09 -22.62 13.70
N ASP A 247 -8.51 -23.64 12.94
CA ASP A 247 -8.23 -23.72 11.50
C ASP A 247 -9.41 -23.18 10.70
N VAL A 248 -9.36 -21.87 10.42
CA VAL A 248 -10.44 -21.15 9.73
C VAL A 248 -10.37 -21.41 8.21
N PRO A 249 -11.43 -21.95 7.59
CA PRO A 249 -11.50 -22.14 6.14
C PRO A 249 -11.42 -20.83 5.37
N GLU A 250 -10.84 -20.86 4.17
CA GLU A 250 -10.66 -19.69 3.31
C GLU A 250 -11.97 -18.95 2.99
N ARG A 251 -13.11 -19.66 2.94
CA ARG A 251 -14.43 -19.10 2.61
C ARG A 251 -15.33 -18.88 3.83
N PHE A 252 -14.78 -18.98 5.05
CA PHE A 252 -15.59 -18.81 6.26
C PHE A 252 -16.03 -17.35 6.43
N GLU A 253 -17.34 -17.18 6.63
CA GLU A 253 -17.98 -15.91 6.96
C GLU A 253 -18.60 -16.02 8.36
N VAL A 254 -18.44 -14.97 9.16
CA VAL A 254 -18.95 -14.93 10.54
C VAL A 254 -20.49 -14.79 10.50
N PRO A 255 -21.24 -15.74 11.09
CA PRO A 255 -22.69 -15.66 11.18
C PRO A 255 -23.16 -14.46 12.02
N ASP A 256 -24.29 -13.85 11.66
CA ASP A 256 -24.97 -12.83 12.47
C ASP A 256 -25.84 -13.49 13.55
N CYS A 257 -25.22 -14.22 14.47
CA CYS A 257 -25.92 -14.83 15.60
C CYS A 257 -25.01 -15.02 16.83
N PRO A 258 -25.56 -15.02 18.04
CA PRO A 258 -24.78 -15.35 19.24
C PRO A 258 -24.15 -16.76 19.13
N PRO A 259 -22.91 -16.97 19.61
CA PRO A 259 -22.07 -16.06 20.41
C PRO A 259 -21.14 -15.17 19.58
N TRP A 260 -21.32 -15.07 18.25
CA TRP A 260 -20.45 -14.24 17.41
C TRP A 260 -20.62 -12.75 17.71
N PRO A 261 -19.54 -11.95 17.61
CA PRO A 261 -19.62 -10.51 17.81
C PRO A 261 -20.53 -9.88 16.75
N LYS A 262 -21.51 -9.07 17.15
CA LYS A 262 -22.41 -8.38 16.22
C LYS A 262 -21.66 -7.50 15.21
N ALA A 263 -20.55 -6.87 15.64
CA ALA A 263 -19.67 -6.09 14.77
C ALA A 263 -18.94 -6.96 13.72
N ALA A 264 -18.83 -8.26 13.96
CA ALA A 264 -18.19 -9.21 13.06
C ALA A 264 -19.17 -9.89 12.10
N ALA A 265 -20.48 -9.63 12.19
CA ALA A 265 -21.45 -10.16 11.23
C ALA A 265 -20.99 -9.92 9.78
N GLU A 266 -21.11 -10.96 8.95
CA GLU A 266 -20.69 -10.96 7.54
C GLU A 266 -19.19 -10.72 7.30
N LEU A 267 -18.37 -10.71 8.36
CA LEU A 267 -16.93 -10.65 8.20
C LEU A 267 -16.46 -11.93 7.51
N ARG A 268 -15.83 -11.76 6.35
CA ARG A 268 -15.05 -12.81 5.70
C ARG A 268 -13.77 -13.06 6.50
N LEU A 269 -13.90 -13.85 7.56
CA LEU A 269 -12.80 -14.15 8.48
C LEU A 269 -11.76 -15.06 7.81
N GLY A 270 -12.16 -15.96 6.91
CA GLY A 270 -11.24 -16.81 6.15
C GLY A 270 -10.15 -16.04 5.39
N PRO A 271 -10.49 -15.06 4.53
CA PRO A 271 -9.51 -14.23 3.85
C PRO A 271 -8.69 -13.32 4.78
N VAL A 272 -9.25 -12.93 5.93
CA VAL A 272 -8.50 -12.18 6.96
C VAL A 272 -7.40 -13.06 7.55
N VAL A 273 -7.73 -14.28 7.97
CA VAL A 273 -6.79 -15.27 8.50
C VAL A 273 -5.74 -15.65 7.46
N ASP A 274 -6.11 -15.83 6.19
CA ASP A 274 -5.14 -16.11 5.12
C ASP A 274 -4.14 -14.96 4.92
N ARG A 275 -4.57 -13.69 5.04
CA ARG A 275 -3.65 -12.54 5.05
C ARG A 275 -2.73 -12.52 6.27
N MET A 276 -3.25 -12.89 7.45
CA MET A 276 -2.45 -13.02 8.68
C MET A 276 -1.38 -14.10 8.51
N ARG A 277 -1.76 -15.29 8.03
CA ARG A 277 -0.85 -16.43 7.79
C ARG A 277 0.25 -16.10 6.78
N ARG A 278 -0.06 -15.29 5.76
CA ARG A 278 0.93 -14.81 4.78
C ARG A 278 1.81 -13.66 5.28
N GLN A 279 1.64 -13.21 6.53
CA GLN A 279 2.28 -12.01 7.10
C GLN A 279 2.03 -10.75 6.25
N LYS A 280 0.90 -10.70 5.54
CA LYS A 280 0.50 -9.56 4.68
C LYS A 280 -0.59 -8.68 5.30
N GLY A 281 -0.98 -8.95 6.55
CA GLY A 281 -1.95 -8.16 7.30
C GLY A 281 -1.88 -8.42 8.79
N TYR A 282 -2.19 -7.40 9.59
CA TYR A 282 -2.25 -7.44 11.06
C TYR A 282 -0.95 -7.87 11.77
N ALA A 283 0.23 -7.65 11.17
CA ALA A 283 1.50 -8.13 11.74
C ALA A 283 1.80 -7.56 13.14
N GLU A 284 1.58 -6.26 13.34
CA GLU A 284 1.76 -5.60 14.65
C GLU A 284 0.79 -6.15 15.70
N GLN A 285 -0.47 -6.36 15.33
CA GLN A 285 -1.52 -6.88 16.19
C GLN A 285 -1.27 -8.34 16.57
N CYS A 286 -0.85 -9.16 15.60
CA CYS A 286 -0.47 -10.55 15.81
C CYS A 286 0.72 -10.68 16.75
N ALA A 287 1.72 -9.79 16.63
CA ALA A 287 2.86 -9.78 17.53
C ALA A 287 2.48 -9.32 18.95
N ARG A 288 1.57 -8.34 19.06
CA ARG A 288 1.08 -7.82 20.34
C ARG A 288 0.24 -8.83 21.12
N ASP A 289 -0.64 -9.55 20.43
CA ASP A 289 -1.57 -10.51 21.03
C ASP A 289 -1.12 -11.96 20.79
N ALA A 290 0.19 -12.19 20.63
CA ALA A 290 0.77 -13.48 20.28
C ALA A 290 0.41 -14.55 21.31
N ASP A 291 0.49 -14.22 22.59
CA ASP A 291 0.15 -15.09 23.72
C ASP A 291 -1.36 -15.41 23.81
N VAL A 292 -2.24 -14.52 23.32
CA VAL A 292 -3.66 -14.84 23.16
C VAL A 292 -3.87 -15.85 22.04
N LEU A 293 -3.22 -15.62 20.89
CA LEU A 293 -3.29 -16.53 19.74
C LEU A 293 -2.70 -17.91 20.05
N GLU A 294 -1.63 -17.95 20.84
CA GLU A 294 -1.02 -19.19 21.33
C GLU A 294 -1.98 -19.97 22.24
N LYS A 295 -2.59 -19.31 23.24
CA LYS A 295 -3.60 -19.93 24.12
C LYS A 295 -4.83 -20.45 23.36
N LEU A 296 -5.22 -19.77 22.29
CA LEU A 296 -6.31 -20.21 21.41
C LEU A 296 -5.92 -21.40 20.51
N GLY A 297 -4.63 -21.73 20.41
CA GLY A 297 -4.11 -22.73 19.48
C GLY A 297 -4.23 -22.27 18.02
N PHE A 298 -3.98 -20.99 17.74
CA PHE A 298 -4.10 -20.43 16.39
C PHE A 298 -3.15 -21.11 15.40
N VAL A 299 -3.72 -21.61 14.31
CA VAL A 299 -2.97 -22.35 13.30
C VAL A 299 -2.34 -21.38 12.29
N TRP A 300 -1.05 -21.10 12.49
CA TRP A 300 -0.23 -20.27 11.58
C TRP A 300 0.10 -20.97 10.27
N ASP A 301 0.49 -22.25 10.36
CA ASP A 301 0.76 -23.08 9.19
C ASP A 301 -0.30 -24.19 9.08
N HIS A 302 -1.30 -23.93 8.23
CA HIS A 302 -2.36 -24.91 7.91
C HIS A 302 -1.77 -26.24 7.41
N TYR A 303 -0.66 -26.22 6.68
CA TYR A 303 -0.02 -27.46 6.23
C TYR A 303 0.61 -28.20 7.41
N TRP A 304 1.27 -27.51 8.34
CA TRP A 304 1.84 -28.13 9.53
C TRP A 304 0.78 -28.71 10.47
N ALA A 305 -0.30 -27.97 10.75
CA ALA A 305 -1.38 -28.45 11.60
C ALA A 305 -2.17 -29.59 10.94
N ASN A 306 -2.56 -29.46 9.67
CA ASN A 306 -3.24 -30.55 8.96
C ASN A 306 -2.36 -31.80 8.89
N TRP A 307 -1.05 -31.64 8.73
CA TRP A 307 -0.12 -32.76 8.77
C TRP A 307 -0.09 -33.42 10.15
N ASN A 308 0.15 -32.65 11.22
CA ASN A 308 0.33 -33.21 12.56
C ASN A 308 -0.95 -33.75 13.19
N ASP A 309 -2.08 -33.11 12.95
CA ASP A 309 -3.33 -33.42 13.65
C ASP A 309 -4.18 -34.43 12.89
N ARG A 310 -3.97 -34.57 11.58
CA ARG A 310 -4.83 -35.37 10.70
C ARG A 310 -4.04 -36.37 9.88
N VAL A 311 -3.08 -35.92 9.07
CA VAL A 311 -2.38 -36.80 8.13
C VAL A 311 -1.48 -37.79 8.86
N PHE A 312 -0.59 -37.31 9.73
CA PHE A 312 0.41 -38.14 10.40
C PHE A 312 -0.22 -39.17 11.36
N PRO A 313 -1.18 -38.82 12.23
CA PRO A 313 -1.88 -39.80 13.05
C PRO A 313 -2.63 -40.85 12.20
N ALA A 314 -3.20 -40.43 11.07
CA ALA A 314 -3.81 -41.39 10.14
C ALA A 314 -2.78 -42.30 9.45
N LEU A 315 -1.55 -41.85 9.21
CA LEU A 315 -0.47 -42.73 8.72
C LEU A 315 -0.06 -43.76 9.77
N GLU A 316 0.05 -43.36 11.03
CA GLU A 316 0.33 -44.26 12.16
C GLU A 316 -0.76 -45.33 12.27
N THR A 317 -2.03 -44.92 12.33
CA THR A 317 -3.16 -45.85 12.35
C THR A 317 -3.22 -46.73 11.10
N PHE A 318 -2.94 -46.18 9.91
CA PHE A 318 -2.93 -46.98 8.68
C PHE A 318 -1.90 -48.09 8.77
N LYS A 319 -0.68 -47.77 9.21
CA LYS A 319 0.39 -48.75 9.37
C LYS A 319 0.03 -49.81 10.42
N LEU A 320 -0.57 -49.40 11.54
CA LEU A 320 -1.04 -50.31 12.59
C LEU A 320 -2.14 -51.26 12.11
N VAL A 321 -3.16 -50.73 11.40
CA VAL A 321 -4.35 -51.51 10.99
C VAL A 321 -4.08 -52.38 9.77
N LYS A 322 -3.28 -51.90 8.81
CA LYS A 322 -3.08 -52.56 7.51
C LYS A 322 -1.75 -53.30 7.40
N GLY A 323 -0.74 -52.95 8.19
CA GLY A 323 0.60 -53.56 8.18
C GLY A 323 1.48 -53.14 6.99
N TYR A 324 0.91 -52.76 5.84
CA TYR A 324 1.64 -52.26 4.67
C TYR A 324 1.71 -50.71 4.60
N ASN A 325 2.64 -50.19 3.80
CA ASN A 325 2.97 -48.75 3.68
C ASN A 325 2.47 -48.10 2.37
N LYS A 326 2.00 -48.90 1.39
CA LYS A 326 1.46 -48.37 0.13
C LYS A 326 -0.02 -48.02 0.26
N ILE A 327 -0.30 -46.78 0.62
CA ILE A 327 -1.68 -46.25 0.68
C ILE A 327 -2.24 -46.07 -0.75
N PRO A 328 -3.39 -46.70 -1.08
CA PRO A 328 -4.09 -46.50 -2.35
C PRO A 328 -4.58 -45.07 -2.52
N GLN A 329 -4.58 -44.54 -3.75
CA GLN A 329 -5.01 -43.17 -4.02
C GLN A 329 -6.46 -42.89 -3.59
N SER A 330 -7.36 -43.85 -3.78
CA SER A 330 -8.77 -43.74 -3.40
C SER A 330 -9.03 -43.91 -1.89
N PHE A 331 -8.01 -44.17 -1.08
CA PHE A 331 -8.20 -44.46 0.34
C PHE A 331 -8.68 -43.22 1.11
N VAL A 332 -9.80 -43.39 1.81
CA VAL A 332 -10.42 -42.41 2.71
C VAL A 332 -10.40 -42.99 4.11
N VAL A 333 -9.97 -42.19 5.09
CA VAL A 333 -9.93 -42.59 6.50
C VAL A 333 -11.36 -42.90 6.96
N PRO A 334 -11.63 -44.14 7.42
CA PRO A 334 -12.92 -44.53 7.95
C PRO A 334 -13.32 -43.71 9.18
N CYS A 335 -14.61 -43.45 9.33
CA CYS A 335 -15.18 -42.82 10.53
C CYS A 335 -15.42 -43.86 11.63
N THR A 336 -14.39 -44.61 12.01
CA THR A 336 -14.48 -45.63 13.07
C THR A 336 -13.56 -45.29 14.24
N PRO A 337 -13.84 -45.78 15.47
CA PRO A 337 -13.06 -45.45 16.67
C PRO A 337 -11.57 -45.84 16.60
N LEU A 338 -11.22 -46.76 15.71
CA LEU A 338 -9.83 -47.13 15.47
C LEU A 338 -9.01 -46.01 14.81
N TRP A 339 -9.69 -45.08 14.13
CA TRP A 339 -9.07 -43.96 13.44
C TRP A 339 -9.21 -42.67 14.24
N PRO A 340 -8.19 -41.79 14.19
CA PRO A 340 -8.26 -40.49 14.86
C PRO A 340 -9.48 -39.72 14.37
N GLU A 341 -10.30 -39.22 15.29
CA GLU A 341 -11.54 -38.50 14.96
C GLU A 341 -11.29 -37.34 14.00
N ARG A 342 -10.19 -36.60 14.22
CA ARG A 342 -9.77 -35.49 13.36
C ARG A 342 -9.42 -35.90 11.93
N ALA A 343 -9.08 -37.18 11.72
CA ALA A 343 -8.76 -37.72 10.42
C ALA A 343 -9.96 -38.37 9.72
N HIS A 344 -11.11 -38.52 10.36
CA HIS A 344 -12.30 -39.13 9.75
C HIS A 344 -12.70 -38.45 8.43
N GLY A 345 -12.96 -39.23 7.39
CA GLY A 345 -13.29 -38.73 6.06
C GLY A 345 -12.12 -38.09 5.28
N LEU A 346 -10.90 -38.07 5.85
CA LEU A 346 -9.72 -37.55 5.18
C LEU A 346 -9.34 -38.46 4.00
N ARG A 347 -9.28 -37.90 2.80
CA ARG A 347 -8.78 -38.60 1.59
C ARG A 347 -7.26 -38.67 1.61
N ILE A 348 -6.69 -39.37 2.59
CA ILE A 348 -5.24 -39.47 2.77
C ILE A 348 -4.55 -40.13 1.57
N GLY A 349 -5.24 -40.99 0.81
CA GLY A 349 -4.73 -41.52 -0.45
C GLY A 349 -4.40 -40.43 -1.49
N ASN A 350 -5.26 -39.42 -1.64
CA ASN A 350 -5.00 -38.28 -2.51
C ASN A 350 -3.82 -37.44 -2.01
N ILE A 351 -3.73 -37.24 -0.69
CA ILE A 351 -2.62 -36.48 -0.07
C ILE A 351 -1.29 -37.22 -0.32
N MET A 352 -1.26 -38.54 -0.11
CA MET A 352 -0.08 -39.36 -0.40
C MET A 352 0.29 -39.34 -1.88
N ASN A 353 -0.68 -39.34 -2.78
CA ASN A 353 -0.41 -39.18 -4.21
C ASN A 353 0.21 -37.81 -4.52
N SER A 354 -0.36 -36.72 -3.97
CA SER A 354 0.19 -35.38 -4.13
C SER A 354 1.61 -35.24 -3.56
N ILE A 355 1.91 -35.86 -2.43
CA ILE A 355 3.27 -35.91 -1.88
C ILE A 355 4.24 -36.63 -2.83
N ARG A 356 3.84 -37.79 -3.37
CA ARG A 356 4.67 -38.60 -4.29
C ARG A 356 4.90 -37.92 -5.65
N CYS A 357 3.92 -37.15 -6.13
CA CYS A 357 3.94 -36.49 -7.43
C CYS A 357 4.53 -35.07 -7.38
N HIS A 358 4.18 -34.29 -6.36
CA HIS A 358 4.46 -32.85 -6.29
C HIS A 358 5.36 -32.45 -5.12
N CYS A 359 5.66 -33.37 -4.20
CA CYS A 359 6.37 -33.09 -2.95
C CYS A 359 5.68 -32.00 -2.11
N ASP A 360 4.35 -32.07 -2.07
CA ASP A 360 3.57 -31.34 -1.06
C ASP A 360 4.02 -31.78 0.34
N TYR A 361 3.86 -30.92 1.34
CA TYR A 361 4.32 -31.16 2.71
C TYR A 361 5.84 -31.41 2.86
N PHE A 362 6.66 -30.89 1.93
CA PHE A 362 8.12 -31.06 1.97
C PHE A 362 8.71 -30.76 3.35
N ASP A 363 8.36 -29.62 3.94
CA ASP A 363 8.91 -29.18 5.22
C ASP A 363 8.52 -30.14 6.37
N GLN A 364 7.30 -30.66 6.36
CA GLN A 364 6.81 -31.65 7.34
C GLN A 364 7.53 -32.99 7.20
N ILE A 365 7.73 -33.45 5.97
CA ILE A 365 8.43 -34.70 5.67
C ILE A 365 9.90 -34.59 6.02
N ALA A 366 10.55 -33.49 5.64
CA ALA A 366 11.98 -33.30 5.82
C ALA A 366 12.38 -33.14 7.30
N ARG A 367 11.49 -32.57 8.14
CA ARG A 367 11.73 -32.46 9.59
C ARG A 367 11.41 -33.73 10.39
N ARG A 368 10.69 -34.70 9.81
CA ARG A 368 10.26 -35.95 10.47
C ARG A 368 10.58 -37.19 9.63
N ALA A 369 11.65 -37.13 8.85
CA ALA A 369 12.05 -38.19 7.94
C ALA A 369 12.31 -39.52 8.70
N ASP A 370 12.91 -39.43 9.88
CA ASP A 370 13.08 -40.51 10.85
C ASP A 370 11.78 -41.21 11.26
N ARG A 371 10.76 -40.46 11.71
CA ARG A 371 9.49 -41.05 12.15
C ARG A 371 8.74 -41.69 10.98
N LEU A 372 8.81 -41.08 9.80
CA LEU A 372 8.22 -41.65 8.59
C LEU A 372 8.95 -42.92 8.15
N ALA A 373 10.29 -42.94 8.19
CA ALA A 373 11.09 -44.11 7.90
C ALA A 373 10.81 -45.26 8.91
N ALA A 374 10.63 -44.95 10.20
CA ALA A 374 10.25 -45.93 11.22
C ALA A 374 8.88 -46.57 10.95
N LEU A 375 7.94 -45.82 10.36
CA LEU A 375 6.65 -46.34 9.90
C LEU A 375 6.75 -47.07 8.54
N GLY A 376 7.92 -47.05 7.90
CA GLY A 376 8.17 -47.62 6.59
C GLY A 376 7.67 -46.77 5.42
N PHE A 377 7.39 -45.48 5.64
CA PHE A 377 7.03 -44.55 4.57
C PHE A 377 8.28 -43.82 4.05
N GLU A 378 8.70 -44.16 2.83
CA GLU A 378 9.78 -43.46 2.13
C GLU A 378 9.22 -42.52 1.06
N PHE A 379 9.62 -41.24 1.12
CA PHE A 379 9.18 -40.20 0.19
C PHE A 379 10.40 -39.57 -0.50
N PRO A 380 10.83 -40.11 -1.65
CA PRO A 380 11.92 -39.50 -2.41
C PRO A 380 11.48 -38.13 -2.95
N ILE A 381 12.37 -37.15 -2.86
CA ILE A 381 12.09 -35.77 -3.24
C ILE A 381 12.26 -35.59 -4.75
N ALA A 382 11.23 -35.07 -5.42
CA ALA A 382 11.24 -34.78 -6.84
C ALA A 382 12.33 -33.76 -7.21
N GLN A 383 12.98 -33.96 -8.36
CA GLN A 383 14.09 -33.15 -8.85
C GLN A 383 13.86 -31.64 -8.71
N LYS A 384 12.70 -31.15 -9.18
CA LYS A 384 12.35 -29.73 -9.10
C LYS A 384 12.37 -29.17 -7.67
N ARG A 385 11.89 -29.95 -6.69
CA ARG A 385 11.91 -29.53 -5.27
C ARG A 385 13.27 -29.73 -4.63
N TRP A 386 14.01 -30.76 -5.03
CA TRP A 386 15.39 -30.96 -4.62
C TRP A 386 16.25 -29.74 -4.97
N ASP A 387 16.22 -29.31 -6.23
CA ASP A 387 17.01 -28.17 -6.72
C ASP A 387 16.64 -26.86 -6.02
N GLN A 388 15.36 -26.70 -5.64
CA GLN A 388 14.87 -25.47 -5.00
C GLN A 388 15.13 -25.40 -3.49
N ARG A 389 15.07 -26.54 -2.78
CA ARG A 389 15.09 -26.57 -1.31
C ARG A 389 16.28 -27.32 -0.74
N VAL A 390 16.70 -28.42 -1.34
CA VAL A 390 17.76 -29.29 -0.78
C VAL A 390 19.14 -28.89 -1.31
N GLU A 391 19.28 -28.62 -2.61
CA GLU A 391 20.57 -28.24 -3.21
C GLU A 391 21.19 -26.98 -2.57
N PRO A 392 20.43 -25.90 -2.24
CA PRO A 392 21.00 -24.76 -1.52
C PRO A 392 21.51 -25.11 -0.12
N LEU A 393 20.90 -26.10 0.55
CA LEU A 393 21.34 -26.56 1.87
C LEU A 393 22.61 -27.41 1.78
N LEU A 394 22.71 -28.26 0.74
CA LEU A 394 23.93 -29.02 0.45
C LEU A 394 25.10 -28.11 0.06
N ALA A 395 24.82 -27.02 -0.68
CA ALA A 395 25.81 -26.00 -1.00
C ALA A 395 26.33 -25.32 0.28
N MET A 396 25.42 -24.87 1.15
CA MET A 396 25.79 -24.26 2.44
C MET A 396 26.58 -25.23 3.34
N PHE A 397 26.16 -26.50 3.41
CA PHE A 397 26.91 -27.52 4.14
C PHE A 397 28.32 -27.71 3.58
N GLY A 398 28.45 -27.73 2.25
CA GLY A 398 29.74 -27.84 1.56
C GLY A 398 30.66 -26.65 1.82
N GLU A 399 30.12 -25.43 1.90
CA GLU A 399 30.88 -24.22 2.26
C GLU A 399 31.39 -24.28 3.71
N LEU A 400 30.58 -24.79 4.64
CA LEU A 400 30.93 -24.87 6.06
C LEU A 400 31.90 -26.01 6.39
N HIS A 401 31.74 -27.17 5.74
CA HIS A 401 32.48 -28.40 6.08
C HIS A 401 33.52 -28.81 5.02
N GLY A 402 33.62 -28.10 3.89
CA GLY A 402 34.55 -28.38 2.81
C GLY A 402 34.19 -29.61 1.95
N HIS A 403 33.09 -30.30 2.26
CA HIS A 403 32.60 -31.47 1.51
C HIS A 403 31.07 -31.56 1.54
N ARG A 404 30.48 -32.26 0.56
CA ARG A 404 29.02 -32.47 0.46
C ARG A 404 28.52 -33.79 1.06
N ASN A 405 29.39 -34.54 1.73
CA ASN A 405 29.03 -35.78 2.41
C ASN A 405 28.33 -35.46 3.74
N VAL A 406 27.01 -35.29 3.69
CA VAL A 406 26.20 -34.97 4.87
C VAL A 406 26.02 -36.23 5.73
N PRO A 407 26.37 -36.19 7.03
CA PRO A 407 26.10 -37.30 7.95
C PRO A 407 24.60 -37.64 8.01
N ILE A 408 24.27 -38.93 8.15
CA ILE A 408 22.86 -39.39 8.15
C ILE A 408 22.01 -38.72 9.23
N ASP A 409 22.60 -38.41 10.39
CA ASP A 409 21.92 -37.76 11.51
C ASP A 409 22.07 -36.24 11.52
N PHE A 410 22.64 -35.65 10.47
CA PHE A 410 22.75 -34.21 10.37
C PHE A 410 21.37 -33.56 10.23
N VAL A 411 21.09 -32.67 11.16
CA VAL A 411 19.90 -31.82 11.21
C VAL A 411 20.35 -30.37 11.10
N VAL A 412 19.70 -29.60 10.23
CA VAL A 412 20.03 -28.18 10.03
C VAL A 412 19.90 -27.42 11.37
N PRO A 413 21.00 -26.82 11.88
CA PRO A 413 20.99 -26.06 13.13
C PRO A 413 20.14 -24.80 13.07
N SER A 414 19.64 -24.36 14.22
CA SER A 414 18.85 -23.13 14.38
C SER A 414 19.71 -21.87 14.56
N GLU A 415 20.75 -21.73 13.75
CA GLU A 415 21.74 -20.66 13.85
C GLU A 415 22.23 -20.20 12.47
N ALA A 416 22.82 -18.99 12.41
CA ALA A 416 23.44 -18.50 11.19
C ALA A 416 24.60 -19.44 10.76
N PRO A 417 24.82 -19.69 9.46
CA PRO A 417 24.24 -19.00 8.29
C PRO A 417 22.90 -19.59 7.79
N TRP A 418 22.29 -20.54 8.52
CA TRP A 418 21.07 -21.21 8.09
C TRP A 418 19.84 -20.29 8.26
N LYS A 419 18.94 -20.32 7.27
CA LYS A 419 17.70 -19.53 7.31
C LYS A 419 16.67 -20.20 8.22
N GLU A 420 15.91 -19.40 8.97
CA GLU A 420 14.85 -19.87 9.89
C GLU A 420 13.92 -20.91 9.29
N ARG A 421 13.49 -20.68 8.04
CA ARG A 421 12.59 -21.58 7.31
C ARG A 421 13.16 -22.98 7.07
N ASP A 422 14.49 -23.14 7.12
CA ASP A 422 15.22 -24.35 6.78
C ASP A 422 15.74 -25.08 8.04
N TRP A 423 15.54 -24.49 9.23
CA TRP A 423 15.90 -25.11 10.50
C TRP A 423 15.17 -26.43 10.75
N SER A 424 15.85 -27.32 11.47
CA SER A 424 15.40 -28.67 11.86
C SER A 424 15.14 -29.65 10.72
N ILE A 425 15.54 -29.31 9.48
CA ILE A 425 15.48 -30.25 8.35
C ILE A 425 16.51 -31.35 8.56
N GLN A 426 16.09 -32.62 8.49
CA GLN A 426 16.95 -33.79 8.59
C GLN A 426 17.65 -34.05 7.24
N LEU A 427 18.56 -33.14 6.86
CA LEU A 427 19.16 -33.08 5.53
C LEU A 427 19.86 -34.39 5.13
N GLY A 428 20.53 -35.06 6.08
CA GLY A 428 21.22 -36.33 5.83
C GLY A 428 20.31 -37.49 5.40
N LYS A 429 19.01 -37.42 5.72
CA LYS A 429 18.03 -38.49 5.46
C LYS A 429 17.23 -38.28 4.17
N LEU A 430 17.42 -37.14 3.49
CA LEU A 430 16.68 -36.82 2.28
C LEU A 430 17.26 -37.57 1.08
N LYS A 431 16.41 -38.30 0.36
CA LYS A 431 16.77 -38.99 -0.87
C LYS A 431 16.15 -38.29 -2.07
N ARG A 432 16.93 -38.12 -3.14
CA ARG A 432 16.44 -37.61 -4.42
C ARG A 432 15.67 -38.73 -5.14
N LYS A 433 14.56 -38.38 -5.80
CA LYS A 433 13.83 -39.31 -6.66
C LYS A 433 14.65 -39.60 -7.90
N GLU A 434 15.14 -40.83 -8.02
CA GLU A 434 15.80 -41.32 -9.24
C GLU A 434 14.78 -41.41 -10.38
N LYS A 435 15.24 -41.13 -11.60
CA LYS A 435 14.40 -41.04 -12.80
C LYS A 435 13.99 -42.41 -13.30
#